data_AF-A0A026WEQ5-F1
#
_entry.id   AF-A0A026WEQ5-F1
#
_cell.length_a   1.000
_cell.length_b   1.000
_cell.length_c   1.000
_cell.angle_alpha   90.00
_cell.angle_beta   90.00
_cell.angle_gamma   90.00
#
_symmetry.space_group_name_H-M   'P 1'
#
loop_
_entity.id
_entity.type
_entity.pdbx_description
1 polymer ?
#
loop_
_entity_poly.entity_id
_entity_poly.type
_entity_poly.pdbx_seq_one_letter_code
_entity_poly.pdbx_strand_id
1 'polypeptide(L)'
;MNGKRPSSIPSRHQPETVAQHFDLIKYIYDSWNSVSRELDMCHNQPHSNSSSHRNGASVAYYQEPEPNPLKDFEPFDLEAWWGRRIVQSITRNTNS
;
A
#
# COMPACT_ATOMS: atom_id res chain seq x y z
N MET A 1 30.39 -27.22 37.46
CA MET A 1 30.44 -25.79 37.07
C MET A 1 29.02 -25.25 37.09
N ASN A 2 28.72 -24.35 38.03
CA ASN A 2 27.36 -23.91 38.35
C ASN A 2 27.02 -22.67 37.50
N GLY A 3 26.30 -22.86 36.39
CA GLY A 3 25.90 -21.79 35.48
C GLY A 3 24.72 -20.99 36.03
N LYS A 4 25.01 -19.94 36.81
CA LYS A 4 24.01 -18.96 37.26
C LYS A 4 23.42 -18.26 36.02
N ARG A 5 22.12 -18.43 35.77
CA ARG A 5 21.39 -17.65 34.77
C ARG A 5 21.44 -16.16 35.16
N PRO A 6 21.67 -15.23 34.21
CA PRO A 6 21.61 -13.81 34.52
C PRO A 6 20.14 -13.43 34.81
N SER A 7 19.89 -13.05 36.05
CA SER A 7 18.75 -12.22 36.41
C SER A 7 18.97 -10.84 35.80
N SER A 8 18.02 -10.38 34.98
CA SER A 8 17.41 -9.04 35.04
C SER A 8 16.89 -8.58 33.67
N ILE A 9 15.58 -8.64 33.49
CA ILE A 9 14.88 -7.56 32.78
C ILE A 9 13.71 -7.19 33.71
N PRO A 10 13.71 -6.00 34.34
CA PRO A 10 12.53 -5.54 35.04
C PRO A 10 11.46 -5.28 33.99
N SER A 11 10.45 -6.14 33.94
CA SER A 11 9.20 -5.92 33.21
C SER A 11 8.44 -4.76 33.87
N ARG A 12 8.85 -3.53 33.61
CA ARG A 12 8.24 -2.31 34.18
C ARG A 12 7.76 -1.31 33.11
N HIS A 13 7.57 -1.75 31.87
CA HIS A 13 7.06 -0.89 30.78
C HIS A 13 5.78 -1.43 30.11
N GLN A 14 5.26 -2.58 30.57
CA GLN A 14 4.04 -3.21 30.04
C GLN A 14 2.76 -2.34 30.05
N PRO A 15 2.43 -1.56 31.11
CA PRO A 15 1.12 -0.90 31.14
C PRO A 15 1.00 0.23 30.11
N GLU A 16 2.09 0.93 29.82
CA GLU A 16 2.11 2.04 28.85
C GLU A 16 2.02 1.54 27.41
N THR A 17 2.71 0.45 27.07
CA THR A 17 2.62 -0.16 25.73
C THR A 17 1.23 -0.70 25.46
N VAL A 18 0.61 -1.34 26.46
CA VAL A 18 -0.77 -1.88 26.35
C VAL A 18 -1.78 -0.75 26.13
N ALA A 19 -1.65 0.38 26.84
CA ALA A 19 -2.50 1.55 26.62
C ALA A 19 -2.37 2.10 25.19
N GLN A 20 -1.14 2.24 24.67
CA GLN A 20 -0.90 2.69 23.29
C GLN A 20 -1.52 1.75 22.26
N HIS A 21 -1.48 0.43 22.48
CA HIS A 21 -2.12 -0.53 21.60
C HIS A 21 -3.64 -0.32 21.53
N PHE A 22 -4.30 -0.03 22.65
CA PHE A 22 -5.74 0.27 22.66
C PHE A 22 -6.07 1.55 21.88
N ASP A 23 -5.26 2.60 21.99
CA ASP A 23 -5.46 3.83 21.24
C ASP A 23 -5.31 3.62 19.73
N LEU A 24 -4.32 2.82 19.30
CA LEU A 24 -4.12 2.46 17.90
C LEU A 24 -5.27 1.61 17.36
N ILE A 25 -5.71 0.60 18.11
CA ILE A 25 -6.85 -0.25 17.74
C ILE A 25 -8.10 0.62 17.58
N LYS A 26 -8.35 1.52 18.55
CA LYS A 26 -9.46 2.45 18.50
C LYS A 26 -9.38 3.37 17.30
N TYR A 27 -8.22 3.98 17.05
CA TYR A 27 -8.02 4.88 15.91
C TYR A 27 -8.30 4.18 14.59
N ILE A 28 -7.77 2.96 14.39
CA ILE A 28 -8.00 2.18 13.17
C ILE A 28 -9.50 1.87 13.00
N TYR A 29 -10.15 1.40 14.06
CA TYR A 29 -11.58 1.07 14.04
C TYR A 29 -12.44 2.30 13.72
N ASP A 30 -12.22 3.41 14.43
CA ASP A 30 -12.99 4.65 14.26
C ASP A 30 -12.77 5.25 12.87
N SER A 31 -11.51 5.28 12.41
CA SER A 31 -11.16 5.81 11.08
C SER A 31 -11.78 4.98 9.97
N TRP A 32 -11.69 3.65 10.05
CA TRP A 32 -12.28 2.75 9.06
C TRP A 32 -13.80 2.88 8.99
N ASN A 33 -14.48 2.92 10.14
CA ASN A 33 -15.92 3.10 10.21
C ASN A 33 -16.37 4.49 9.75
N SER A 34 -15.54 5.52 9.94
CA SER A 34 -15.82 6.86 9.40
C SER A 34 -15.81 6.85 7.87
N VAL A 35 -14.74 6.32 7.27
CA VAL A 35 -14.59 6.23 5.81
C VAL A 35 -15.68 5.35 5.18
N SER A 36 -16.01 4.22 5.82
CA SER A 36 -17.04 3.30 5.33
C SER A 36 -18.42 3.96 5.29
N ARG A 37 -18.80 4.70 6.34
CA ARG A 37 -20.07 5.44 6.37
C ARG A 37 -20.11 6.56 5.33
N GLU A 38 -19.01 7.28 5.14
CA GLU A 38 -18.91 8.34 4.13
C GLU A 38 -19.07 7.78 2.71
N LEU A 39 -18.48 6.61 2.43
CA LEU A 39 -18.65 5.89 1.17
C LEU A 39 -20.11 5.43 0.94
N ASP A 40 -20.75 4.83 1.94
CA ASP A 40 -22.14 4.39 1.86
C ASP A 40 -23.10 5.57 1.62
N MET A 41 -22.86 6.71 2.27
CA MET A 41 -23.65 7.92 2.07
C MET A 41 -23.49 8.49 0.66
N CYS A 42 -22.29 8.42 0.08
CA CYS A 42 -22.03 8.85 -1.29
C CYS A 42 -22.71 7.93 -2.32
N HIS A 43 -22.72 6.61 -2.08
CA HIS A 43 -23.30 5.63 -3.00
C HIS A 43 -24.83 5.63 -3.00
N ASN A 44 -25.46 5.88 -1.85
CA ASN A 44 -26.92 5.89 -1.71
C ASN A 44 -27.59 7.20 -2.13
N GLN A 45 -26.85 8.22 -2.60
CA GLN A 45 -27.48 9.38 -3.22
C GLN A 45 -27.97 9.02 -4.63
N PRO A 46 -29.29 9.04 -4.90
CA PRO A 46 -29.81 8.87 -6.24
C PRO A 46 -29.28 10.03 -7.09
N HIS A 47 -28.66 9.70 -8.22
CA HIS A 47 -28.08 10.65 -9.18
C HIS A 47 -28.94 11.90 -9.34
N SER A 48 -28.55 12.97 -8.66
CA SER A 48 -29.12 14.28 -8.88
C SER A 48 -27.99 15.26 -9.03
N ASN A 49 -27.96 15.85 -10.21
CA ASN A 49 -27.01 16.83 -10.65
C ASN A 49 -26.68 17.87 -9.57
N SER A 50 -25.44 18.34 -9.65
CA SER A 50 -25.04 19.70 -9.30
C SER A 50 -24.54 19.98 -7.88
N SER A 51 -23.22 20.13 -7.83
CA SER A 51 -22.53 21.33 -7.32
C SER A 51 -22.66 21.70 -5.83
N SER A 52 -23.07 20.80 -4.96
CA SER A 52 -23.07 21.07 -3.52
C SER A 52 -21.91 20.35 -2.83
N HIS A 53 -20.68 20.73 -3.18
CA HIS A 53 -19.47 20.38 -2.43
C HIS A 53 -19.42 21.17 -1.11
N ARG A 54 -20.42 20.98 -0.25
CA ARG A 54 -20.42 21.53 1.09
C ARG A 54 -20.41 20.37 2.08
N ASN A 55 -19.20 20.10 2.53
CA ASN A 55 -18.86 19.41 3.78
C ASN A 55 -18.87 17.88 3.72
N GLY A 56 -17.73 17.31 3.35
CA GLY A 56 -17.45 15.87 3.45
C GLY A 56 -16.51 15.48 2.35
N ALA A 57 -15.36 14.91 2.68
CA ALA A 57 -14.37 14.50 1.71
C ALA A 57 -14.92 13.29 0.96
N SER A 58 -15.52 13.49 -0.22
CA SER A 58 -15.95 12.39 -1.08
C SER A 58 -14.84 11.34 -1.16
N VAL A 59 -15.08 10.15 -0.59
CA VAL A 59 -14.11 9.04 -0.59
C VAL A 59 -13.89 8.65 -2.05
N ALA A 60 -12.85 9.19 -2.65
CA ALA A 60 -12.49 8.96 -4.04
C ALA A 60 -11.51 7.78 -4.08
N TYR A 61 -11.97 6.63 -4.59
CA TYR A 61 -11.07 5.55 -4.96
C TYR A 61 -10.70 5.69 -6.44
N TYR A 62 -9.45 5.36 -6.78
CA TYR A 62 -9.07 5.23 -8.17
C TYR A 62 -9.79 4.03 -8.75
N GLN A 63 -10.74 4.28 -9.66
CA GLN A 63 -11.35 3.26 -10.48
C GLN A 63 -10.68 3.30 -11.83
N GLU A 64 -9.82 2.30 -12.11
CA GLU A 64 -9.31 2.11 -13.46
C GLU A 64 -10.49 1.73 -14.36
N PRO A 65 -10.79 2.51 -15.40
CA PRO A 65 -11.73 2.06 -16.42
C PRO A 65 -11.05 0.94 -17.20
N GLU A 66 -11.46 -0.30 -16.96
CA GLU A 66 -11.07 -1.45 -17.77
C GLU A 66 -11.87 -1.46 -19.10
N PRO A 67 -11.23 -1.63 -20.26
CA PRO A 67 -9.78 -1.62 -20.49
C PRO A 67 -9.31 -0.17 -20.74
N ASN A 68 -8.16 0.20 -20.15
CA ASN A 68 -7.42 1.40 -20.52
C ASN A 68 -6.37 1.01 -21.57
N PRO A 69 -6.70 1.01 -22.88
CA PRO A 69 -5.67 0.80 -23.89
C PRO A 69 -4.70 1.97 -23.79
N LEU A 70 -3.52 1.71 -23.21
CA LEU A 70 -2.40 2.63 -23.26
C LEU A 70 -2.16 2.93 -24.75
N LYS A 71 -2.54 4.13 -25.18
CA LYS A 71 -2.71 4.49 -26.61
C LYS A 71 -1.49 4.19 -27.47
N ASP A 72 -0.30 4.19 -26.86
CA ASP A 72 0.97 3.98 -27.51
C ASP A 72 1.87 2.99 -26.74
N PHE A 73 1.29 2.05 -26.00
CA PHE A 73 2.09 1.03 -25.33
C PHE A 73 2.63 0.01 -26.33
N GLU A 74 3.95 0.03 -26.50
CA GLU A 74 4.67 -1.01 -27.22
C GLU A 74 5.19 -2.04 -26.20
N PRO A 75 4.73 -3.31 -26.26
CA PRO A 75 5.26 -4.34 -25.39
C PRO A 75 6.74 -4.56 -25.68
N PHE A 76 7.57 -4.47 -24.64
CA PHE A 76 9.01 -4.68 -24.74
C PHE A 76 9.38 -6.09 -24.30
N ASP A 77 10.05 -6.82 -25.19
CA ASP A 77 10.62 -8.13 -24.86
C ASP A 77 11.95 -7.96 -24.12
N LEU A 78 11.84 -7.99 -22.79
CA LEU A 78 12.97 -7.92 -21.87
C LEU A 78 13.96 -9.07 -22.09
N GLU A 79 13.47 -10.28 -22.31
CA GLU A 79 14.30 -11.48 -22.46
C GLU A 79 15.18 -11.38 -23.70
N ALA A 80 14.58 -11.02 -24.85
CA ALA A 80 15.32 -10.81 -26.08
C ALA A 80 16.33 -9.67 -25.98
N TRP A 81 16.02 -8.58 -25.25
CA TRP A 81 16.95 -7.46 -25.09
C TRP A 81 18.18 -7.81 -24.27
N TRP A 82 18.01 -8.42 -23.09
CA TRP A 82 19.14 -8.82 -22.26
C TRP A 82 19.92 -9.97 -22.91
N GLY A 83 19.25 -10.92 -23.58
CA GLY A 83 19.90 -12.00 -24.33
C GLY A 83 20.85 -11.49 -25.42
N ARG A 84 20.40 -10.54 -26.26
CA ARG A 84 21.26 -9.88 -27.27
C ARG A 84 22.46 -9.19 -26.63
N ARG A 85 22.26 -8.49 -25.52
CA ARG A 85 23.32 -7.76 -24.82
C ARG A 85 24.38 -8.69 -24.23
N ILE A 86 23.96 -9.82 -23.65
CA ILE A 86 24.88 -10.83 -23.11
C ILE A 86 25.73 -11.42 -24.23
N VAL A 87 25.12 -11.84 -25.34
CA VAL A 87 25.86 -12.36 -26.51
C VAL A 87 26.86 -11.34 -27.03
N GLN A 88 26.45 -10.09 -27.22
CA GLN A 88 27.34 -9.00 -27.65
C GLN A 88 28.50 -8.76 -26.67
N SER A 89 28.27 -8.82 -25.35
CA SER A 89 29.34 -8.67 -24.36
C SER A 89 30.36 -9.81 -24.41
N ILE A 90 29.91 -11.04 -24.65
CA ILE A 90 30.79 -12.20 -24.76
C ILE A 90 31.61 -12.10 -26.05
N THR A 91 30.95 -11.89 -27.19
CA THR A 91 31.63 -11.79 -28.50
C THR A 91 32.62 -10.62 -28.58
N ARG A 92 32.37 -9.52 -27.88
CA ARG A 92 33.30 -8.40 -27.80
C ARG A 92 34.54 -8.73 -26.96
N ASN A 93 34.38 -9.49 -25.89
CA ASN A 93 35.49 -9.92 -25.03
C ASN A 93 36.32 -11.07 -25.64
N THR A 94 35.77 -11.86 -26.56
CA THR A 94 36.52 -12.94 -27.25
C THR A 94 37.35 -12.47 -28.44
N ASN A 95 37.14 -11.24 -28.91
CA ASN A 95 37.86 -10.64 -30.05
C ASN A 95 38.89 -9.57 -29.61
N SER A 96 39.27 -9.55 -28.32
CA SER A 96 40.40 -8.76 -27.77
C SER A 96 41.48 -9.72 -27.28
#